data_AF-A0A9Q0KXC6-F1
#
_entry.id   AF-A0A9Q0KXC6-F1
#
_cell.length_a   1.000
_cell.length_b   1.000
_cell.length_c   1.000
_cell.angle_alpha   90.00
_cell.angle_beta   90.00
_cell.angle_gamma   90.00
#
_symmetry.space_group_name_H-M   'P 1'
#
loop_
_entity.id
_entity.type
_entity.pdbx_description
1 polymer ?
#
loop_
_entity_poly.entity_id
_entity_poly.type
_entity_poly.pdbx_seq_one_letter_code
_entity_poly.pdbx_strand_id
1 'polypeptide(L)'
;MADSSVILSAMHGLAKLYERINDLYRLPLAPLVHHQNTKWVDEMLNVSITLMDVCNTARDMILQMKEHVQSLRLILRKRRGSNLEIGSAIGSYVSFRKKMNKDIMKCLESLKRINHSILDDEDHLHLSEMVRVLREAKFLTISIFHSLFSFMSMTKHWWRHGRWSLGSKLIRKGPEVCERDQQRALGEAERVDVALHVLCKQVTSKDAEKEMLPKAQIALEALEVSLQRLEDGLESMFKHLIRTRVSLLNSLTC
;
A
#
# COMPACT_ATOMS: atom_id res chain seq x y z
N MET A 1 -7.31 -9.30 -7.02
CA MET A 1 -6.27 -8.71 -6.14
C MET A 1 -5.57 -7.62 -6.92
N ALA A 2 -5.15 -6.53 -6.27
CA ALA A 2 -4.41 -5.48 -6.96
C ALA A 2 -2.95 -5.92 -7.17
N ASP A 3 -2.49 -5.88 -8.42
CA ASP A 3 -1.08 -6.04 -8.80
C ASP A 3 -0.36 -4.70 -8.64
N SER A 4 0.92 -4.73 -8.23
CA SER A 4 1.77 -3.55 -8.09
C SER A 4 1.80 -2.75 -9.40
N SER A 5 1.82 -3.45 -10.55
CA SER A 5 1.85 -2.85 -11.88
C SER A 5 0.63 -1.96 -12.17
N VAL A 6 -0.57 -2.43 -11.79
CA VAL A 6 -1.84 -1.71 -11.97
C VAL A 6 -1.88 -0.49 -11.07
N ILE A 7 -1.45 -0.64 -9.81
CA ILE A 7 -1.36 0.47 -8.85
C ILE A 7 -0.42 1.55 -9.40
N LEU A 8 0.77 1.17 -9.86
CA LEU A 8 1.75 2.11 -10.42
C LEU A 8 1.23 2.87 -11.65
N SER A 9 0.54 2.16 -12.55
CA SER A 9 -0.08 2.80 -13.71
C SER A 9 -1.14 3.82 -13.28
N ALA A 10 -1.95 3.49 -12.27
CA ALA A 10 -2.94 4.40 -11.73
C ALA A 10 -2.30 5.62 -11.04
N MET A 11 -1.23 5.42 -10.26
CA MET A 11 -0.45 6.50 -9.65
C MET A 11 0.13 7.45 -10.69
N HIS A 12 0.68 6.91 -11.78
CA HIS A 12 1.22 7.72 -12.89
C HIS A 12 0.13 8.51 -13.61
N GLY A 13 -1.02 7.90 -13.89
CA GLY A 13 -2.17 8.59 -14.47
C GLY A 13 -2.66 9.72 -13.56
N LEU A 14 -2.75 9.47 -12.26
CA LEU A 14 -3.17 10.47 -11.28
C LEU A 14 -2.15 11.62 -11.15
N ALA A 15 -0.85 11.34 -11.19
CA ALA A 15 0.19 12.37 -11.17
C ALA A 15 0.03 13.33 -12.36
N LYS A 16 -0.20 12.78 -13.57
CA LYS A 16 -0.49 13.59 -14.77
C LYS A 16 -1.76 14.41 -14.62
N LEU A 17 -2.81 13.84 -14.03
CA LEU A 17 -4.05 14.58 -13.77
C LEU A 17 -3.79 15.78 -12.85
N TYR A 18 -3.09 15.58 -11.74
CA TYR A 18 -2.71 16.68 -10.84
C TYR A 18 -1.80 17.70 -11.50
N GLU A 19 -0.87 17.29 -12.37
CA GLU A 19 -0.07 18.23 -13.16
C GLU A 19 -0.97 19.15 -14.00
N ARG A 20 -1.95 18.58 -14.73
CA ARG A 20 -2.91 19.37 -15.51
C ARG A 20 -3.79 20.28 -14.66
N ILE A 21 -4.24 19.82 -13.51
CA ILE A 21 -4.98 20.65 -12.55
C ILE A 21 -4.12 21.85 -12.13
N ASN A 22 -2.84 21.60 -11.80
CA ASN A 22 -1.93 22.66 -11.40
C ASN A 22 -1.63 23.66 -12.51
N ASP A 23 -1.51 23.21 -13.77
CA ASP A 23 -1.37 24.09 -14.94
C ASP A 23 -2.60 25.01 -15.09
N LEU A 24 -3.81 24.47 -14.88
CA LEU A 24 -5.05 25.26 -14.96
C LEU A 24 -5.10 26.37 -13.91
N TYR A 25 -4.62 26.11 -12.69
CA TYR A 25 -4.52 27.13 -11.62
C TYR A 25 -3.50 28.24 -11.93
N ARG A 26 -2.57 28.02 -12.87
CA ARG A 26 -1.58 29.04 -13.29
C ARG A 26 -2.12 29.97 -14.38
N LEU A 27 -3.21 29.60 -15.04
CA LEU A 27 -3.83 30.45 -16.04
C LEU A 27 -4.49 31.67 -15.34
N PRO A 28 -4.46 32.87 -15.94
CA PRO A 28 -5.16 34.04 -15.44
C PRO A 28 -6.67 33.86 -15.64
N LEU A 29 -7.27 32.96 -14.86
CA LEU A 29 -8.71 32.71 -14.75
C LEU A 29 -9.25 33.40 -13.48
N ALA A 30 -8.87 34.65 -13.26
CA ALA A 30 -9.52 35.53 -12.29
C ALA A 30 -10.73 36.14 -12.99
N PRO A 31 -12.00 35.75 -12.68
CA PRO A 31 -12.62 35.96 -11.37
C PRO A 31 -13.66 34.87 -10.94
N LEU A 32 -13.63 33.64 -11.48
CA LEU A 32 -14.75 32.69 -11.30
C LEU A 32 -14.86 32.05 -9.90
N VAL A 33 -13.89 32.27 -9.01
CA VAL A 33 -13.78 31.58 -7.71
C VAL A 33 -14.16 32.48 -6.51
N HIS A 34 -14.22 33.80 -6.68
CA HIS A 34 -14.01 34.73 -5.56
C HIS A 34 -15.19 35.04 -4.63
N HIS A 35 -16.44 34.63 -4.88
CA HIS A 35 -17.54 35.02 -3.98
C HIS A 35 -18.39 33.88 -3.41
N GLN A 36 -18.22 32.63 -3.82
CA GLN A 36 -19.04 31.51 -3.31
C GLN A 36 -18.26 30.25 -2.89
N ASN A 37 -16.93 30.19 -3.08
CA ASN A 37 -16.19 28.92 -3.00
C ASN A 37 -15.22 28.77 -1.80
N THR A 38 -15.13 29.73 -0.88
CA THR A 38 -14.18 29.67 0.25
C THR A 38 -14.36 28.42 1.11
N LYS A 39 -15.61 28.03 1.40
CA LYS A 39 -15.93 26.82 2.17
C LYS A 39 -15.47 25.54 1.46
N TRP A 40 -15.62 25.47 0.14
CA TRP A 40 -15.20 24.30 -0.63
C TRP A 40 -13.68 24.19 -0.73
N VAL A 41 -12.98 25.31 -0.93
CA VAL A 41 -11.52 25.30 -0.97
C VAL A 41 -10.97 24.91 0.40
N ASP A 42 -11.52 25.42 1.50
CA ASP A 42 -11.13 25.02 2.86
C ASP A 42 -11.33 23.50 3.08
N GLU A 43 -12.47 22.97 2.67
CA GLU A 43 -12.73 21.52 2.73
C GLU A 43 -11.71 20.72 1.90
N MET A 44 -11.40 21.14 0.67
CA MET A 44 -10.39 20.46 -0.15
C MET A 44 -8.98 20.59 0.43
N LEU A 45 -8.66 21.70 1.09
CA LEU A 45 -7.43 21.84 1.84
C LEU A 45 -7.42 20.84 3.00
N ASN A 46 -8.50 20.67 3.75
CA ASN A 46 -8.59 19.68 4.83
C ASN A 46 -8.47 18.23 4.30
N VAL A 47 -9.12 17.92 3.18
CA VAL A 47 -8.99 16.64 2.47
C VAL A 47 -7.53 16.39 2.06
N SER A 48 -6.85 17.41 1.49
CA SER A 48 -5.46 17.28 1.04
C SER A 48 -4.48 16.94 2.17
N ILE A 49 -4.70 17.48 3.38
CA ILE A 49 -3.90 17.14 4.57
C ILE A 49 -4.05 15.65 4.87
N THR A 50 -5.29 15.16 4.94
CA THR A 50 -5.55 13.74 5.23
C THR A 50 -4.95 12.83 4.17
N LEU A 51 -5.04 13.18 2.88
CA LEU A 51 -4.42 12.42 1.79
C LEU A 51 -2.89 12.40 1.90
N MET A 52 -2.28 13.53 2.27
CA MET A 52 -0.83 13.62 2.50
C MET A 52 -0.39 12.77 3.70
N ASP A 53 -1.12 12.80 4.81
CA ASP A 53 -0.82 12.00 6.00
C ASP A 53 -0.89 10.49 5.70
N VAL A 54 -1.94 10.08 4.96
CA VAL A 54 -2.10 8.71 4.49
C VAL A 54 -0.96 8.32 3.54
N CYS A 55 -0.55 9.23 2.64
CA CYS A 55 0.57 9.01 1.73
C CYS A 55 1.88 8.78 2.48
N ASN A 56 2.20 9.62 3.47
CA ASN A 56 3.38 9.48 4.30
C ASN A 56 3.37 8.16 5.08
N THR A 57 2.24 7.85 5.71
CA THR A 57 2.10 6.57 6.43
C THR A 57 2.30 5.38 5.51
N ALA A 58 1.75 5.42 4.28
CA ALA A 58 1.95 4.37 3.29
C ALA A 58 3.42 4.21 2.89
N ARG A 59 4.15 5.31 2.69
CA ARG A 59 5.58 5.29 2.39
C ARG A 59 6.40 4.70 3.53
N ASP A 60 6.13 5.10 4.77
CA ASP A 60 6.81 4.57 5.96
C ASP A 60 6.58 3.07 6.13
N MET A 61 5.37 2.58 5.82
CA MET A 61 5.05 1.15 5.81
C MET A 61 5.82 0.41 4.71
N ILE A 62 5.90 0.96 3.50
CA ILE A 62 6.68 0.37 2.40
C ILE A 62 8.17 0.30 2.74
N LEU A 63 8.72 1.38 3.32
CA LEU A 63 10.12 1.46 3.70
C LEU A 63 10.46 0.39 4.74
N GLN A 64 9.68 0.29 5.82
CA GLN A 64 9.85 -0.77 6.83
C GLN A 64 9.68 -2.17 6.23
N MET A 65 8.70 -2.36 5.33
CA MET A 65 8.49 -3.64 4.67
C MET A 65 9.70 -4.04 3.81
N LYS A 66 10.31 -3.08 3.12
CA LYS A 66 11.54 -3.26 2.33
C LYS A 66 12.70 -3.68 3.22
N GLU A 67 12.89 -3.04 4.38
CA GLU A 67 13.93 -3.42 5.35
C GLU A 67 13.77 -4.86 5.85
N HIS A 68 12.54 -5.27 6.18
CA HIS A 68 12.27 -6.65 6.58
C HIS A 68 12.52 -7.66 5.45
N VAL A 69 12.13 -7.32 4.21
CA VAL A 69 12.38 -8.15 3.02
C VAL A 69 13.88 -8.31 2.78
N GLN A 70 14.65 -7.22 2.83
CA GLN A 70 16.10 -7.25 2.66
C GLN A 70 16.79 -8.06 3.76
N SER A 71 16.38 -7.89 5.01
CA SER A 71 16.88 -8.68 6.15
C SER A 71 16.63 -10.18 5.94
N LEU A 72 15.41 -10.56 5.54
CA LEU A 72 15.08 -11.94 5.19
C LEU A 72 15.93 -12.47 4.04
N ARG A 73 16.11 -11.70 2.96
CA ARG A 73 16.96 -12.11 1.82
C ARG A 73 18.40 -12.38 2.27
N LEU A 74 18.98 -11.49 3.09
CA LEU A 74 20.34 -11.64 3.59
C LEU A 74 20.51 -12.89 4.46
N ILE A 75 19.56 -13.15 5.36
CA ILE A 75 19.59 -14.32 6.25
C ILE A 75 19.39 -15.61 5.45
N LEU A 76 18.42 -15.65 4.54
CA LEU A 76 18.16 -16.82 3.69
C LEU A 76 19.29 -17.10 2.67
N ARG A 77 20.08 -16.09 2.29
CA ARG A 77 21.24 -16.25 1.39
C ARG A 77 22.45 -16.86 2.11
N LYS A 78 22.63 -16.56 3.40
CA LYS A 78 23.67 -17.19 4.21
C LYS A 78 23.29 -18.66 4.40
N ARG A 79 23.78 -19.57 3.55
CA ARG A 79 23.64 -21.05 3.64
C ARG A 79 24.06 -21.68 4.99
N ARG A 80 24.42 -20.87 5.99
CA ARG A 80 24.89 -21.24 7.33
C ARG A 80 24.06 -20.58 8.45
N GLY A 81 22.99 -19.86 8.12
CA GLY A 81 22.06 -19.31 9.10
C GLY A 81 21.45 -20.44 9.90
N SER A 82 21.45 -20.31 11.24
CA SER A 82 20.81 -21.33 12.08
C SER A 82 19.29 -21.31 11.82
N ASN A 83 18.64 -22.47 11.90
CA ASN A 83 17.17 -22.58 11.83
C ASN A 83 16.46 -21.61 12.81
N LEU A 84 17.13 -21.28 13.91
CA LEU A 84 16.68 -20.30 14.90
C LEU A 84 16.72 -18.85 14.37
N GLU A 85 17.78 -18.47 13.66
CA GLU A 85 17.94 -17.13 13.06
C GLU A 85 16.90 -16.89 11.95
N ILE A 86 16.69 -17.88 11.09
CA ILE A 86 15.65 -17.85 10.05
C ILE A 86 14.26 -17.73 10.69
N GLY A 87 13.96 -18.56 11.68
CA GLY A 87 12.68 -18.53 12.40
C GLY A 87 12.43 -17.18 13.10
N SER A 88 13.45 -16.59 13.70
CA SER A 88 13.38 -15.25 14.33
C SER A 88 13.09 -14.15 13.30
N ALA A 89 13.79 -14.16 12.16
CA ALA A 89 13.58 -13.18 11.09
C ALA A 89 12.16 -13.26 10.49
N ILE A 90 11.67 -14.48 10.25
CA ILE A 90 10.28 -14.71 9.80
C ILE A 90 9.29 -14.22 10.86
N GLY A 91 9.54 -14.53 12.14
CA GLY A 91 8.71 -14.07 13.25
C GLY A 91 8.63 -12.55 13.35
N SER A 92 9.76 -11.87 13.13
CA SER A 92 9.84 -10.40 13.08
C SER A 92 9.02 -9.83 11.92
N TYR A 93 9.20 -10.36 10.69
CA TYR A 93 8.40 -9.97 9.52
C TYR A 93 6.89 -10.18 9.75
N VAL A 94 6.48 -11.32 10.29
CA VAL A 94 5.05 -11.60 10.57
C VAL A 94 4.49 -10.63 11.61
N SER A 95 5.26 -10.30 12.65
CA SER A 95 4.86 -9.34 13.67
C SER A 95 4.72 -7.93 13.10
N PHE A 96 5.64 -7.53 12.23
CA PHE A 96 5.55 -6.30 11.46
C PHE A 96 4.32 -6.27 10.56
N ARG A 97 4.06 -7.30 9.75
CA ARG A 97 2.89 -7.40 8.86
C ARG A 97 1.58 -7.25 9.64
N LYS A 98 1.50 -7.81 10.86
CA LYS A 98 0.35 -7.63 11.77
C LYS A 98 0.19 -6.19 12.25
N LYS A 99 1.29 -5.51 12.60
CA LYS A 99 1.28 -4.10 12.99
C LYS A 99 0.85 -3.23 11.81
N MET A 100 1.47 -3.42 10.65
CA MET A 100 1.16 -2.72 9.41
C MET A 100 -0.32 -2.85 9.05
N ASN A 101 -0.92 -4.04 9.21
CA ASN A 101 -2.36 -4.23 9.02
C ASN A 101 -3.23 -3.34 9.94
N LYS A 102 -2.81 -3.07 11.19
CA LYS A 102 -3.53 -2.14 12.07
C LYS A 102 -3.43 -0.71 11.57
N ASP A 103 -2.26 -0.31 11.10
CA ASP A 103 -2.04 1.04 10.58
C ASP A 103 -2.77 1.25 9.23
N ILE A 104 -2.84 0.21 8.39
CA ILE A 104 -3.70 0.17 7.20
C ILE A 104 -5.16 0.43 7.58
N MET A 105 -5.70 -0.22 8.61
CA MET A 105 -7.10 -0.01 9.01
C MET A 105 -7.36 1.45 9.42
N LYS A 106 -6.44 2.08 10.16
CA LYS A 106 -6.54 3.51 10.51
C LYS A 106 -6.51 4.42 9.28
N CYS A 107 -5.66 4.10 8.30
CA CYS A 107 -5.61 4.84 7.04
C CYS A 107 -6.94 4.71 6.28
N LEU A 108 -7.49 3.49 6.19
CA LEU A 108 -8.78 3.23 5.53
C LEU A 108 -9.94 3.96 6.24
N GLU A 109 -9.93 4.03 7.57
CA GLU A 109 -10.90 4.83 8.34
C GLU A 109 -10.78 6.32 8.03
N SER A 110 -9.55 6.84 7.94
CA SER A 110 -9.28 8.23 7.59
C SER A 110 -9.75 8.57 6.18
N LEU A 111 -9.51 7.67 5.21
CA LEU A 111 -9.98 7.79 3.84
C LEU A 111 -11.50 7.74 3.75
N LYS A 112 -12.15 6.85 4.50
CA LYS A 112 -13.62 6.77 4.56
C LYS A 112 -14.24 8.07 5.04
N ARG A 113 -13.64 8.73 6.04
CA ARG A 113 -14.11 10.01 6.58
C ARG A 113 -14.11 11.12 5.52
N ILE A 114 -13.03 11.24 4.74
CA ILE A 114 -12.92 12.27 3.67
C ILE A 114 -13.66 11.88 2.38
N ASN A 115 -14.01 10.60 2.22
CA ASN A 115 -14.84 10.16 1.11
C ASN A 115 -16.27 10.69 1.26
N HIS A 116 -16.81 10.64 2.48
CA HIS A 116 -18.19 11.06 2.81
C HIS A 116 -18.36 12.56 3.12
N SER A 117 -17.31 13.40 2.98
CA SER A 117 -17.42 14.81 3.33
C SER A 117 -18.00 15.66 2.19
N ILE A 118 -19.07 16.43 2.50
CA ILE A 118 -19.81 17.58 1.86
C ILE A 118 -19.91 17.66 0.32
N LEU A 119 -19.29 16.73 -0.41
CA LEU A 119 -19.19 16.69 -1.86
C LEU A 119 -20.10 15.61 -2.45
N ASP A 120 -21.08 15.09 -1.72
CA ASP A 120 -22.00 14.08 -2.27
C ASP A 120 -23.45 14.60 -2.36
N ASP A 121 -23.73 15.84 -1.95
CA ASP A 121 -25.05 16.45 -2.17
C ASP A 121 -25.25 16.78 -3.66
N GLU A 122 -26.34 16.24 -4.23
CA GLU A 122 -26.78 16.42 -5.62
C GLU A 122 -27.14 17.88 -5.94
N ASP A 123 -27.41 18.73 -4.94
CA ASP A 123 -27.81 20.13 -5.10
C ASP A 123 -26.68 21.07 -5.55
N HIS A 124 -25.47 20.54 -5.77
CA HIS A 124 -24.32 21.31 -6.24
C HIS A 124 -24.20 21.38 -7.77
N LEU A 125 -25.33 21.53 -8.47
CA LEU A 125 -25.41 21.67 -9.93
C LEU A 125 -24.64 22.89 -10.49
N HIS A 126 -24.16 23.79 -9.63
CA HIS A 126 -23.41 25.01 -9.97
C HIS A 126 -21.90 24.96 -9.67
N LEU A 127 -21.35 23.79 -9.35
CA LEU A 127 -19.91 23.64 -9.13
C LEU A 127 -19.13 23.83 -10.43
N SER A 128 -18.13 24.71 -10.42
CA SER A 128 -17.22 24.93 -11.55
C SER A 128 -16.58 23.61 -12.01
N GLU A 129 -16.32 23.46 -13.32
CA GLU A 129 -15.55 22.35 -13.90
C GLU A 129 -14.28 22.00 -13.10
N MET A 130 -13.56 23.00 -12.60
CA MET A 130 -12.36 22.76 -11.77
C MET A 130 -12.67 21.98 -10.50
N VAL A 131 -13.79 22.28 -9.85
CA VAL A 131 -14.21 21.59 -8.64
C VAL A 131 -14.56 20.14 -8.95
N ARG A 132 -15.27 19.88 -10.06
CA ARG A 132 -15.62 18.53 -10.49
C ARG A 132 -14.37 17.68 -10.73
N VAL A 133 -13.41 18.24 -11.47
CA VAL A 133 -12.11 17.58 -11.73
C VAL A 133 -11.36 17.29 -10.43
N LEU A 134 -11.36 18.21 -9.47
CA LEU A 134 -10.72 18.00 -8.18
C LEU A 134 -11.44 16.94 -7.31
N ARG A 135 -12.78 16.87 -7.37
CA ARG A 135 -13.56 15.79 -6.73
C ARG A 135 -13.22 14.43 -7.33
N GLU A 136 -13.12 14.35 -8.66
CA GLU A 136 -12.71 13.12 -9.34
C GLU A 136 -11.26 12.73 -8.98
N ALA A 137 -10.33 13.70 -8.95
CA ALA A 137 -8.96 13.46 -8.52
C ALA A 137 -8.90 12.96 -7.07
N LYS A 138 -9.72 13.52 -6.16
CA LYS A 138 -9.89 13.00 -4.79
C LYS A 138 -10.31 11.53 -4.81
N PHE A 139 -11.38 11.20 -5.53
CA PHE A 139 -11.93 9.84 -5.60
C PHE A 139 -10.91 8.82 -6.15
N LEU A 140 -10.20 9.18 -7.22
CA LEU A 140 -9.15 8.37 -7.80
C LEU A 140 -7.99 8.15 -6.81
N THR A 141 -7.60 9.20 -6.09
CA THR A 141 -6.56 9.12 -5.04
C THR A 141 -6.97 8.16 -3.93
N ILE A 142 -8.20 8.26 -3.44
CA ILE A 142 -8.75 7.36 -2.42
C ILE A 142 -8.74 5.91 -2.93
N SER A 143 -9.18 5.67 -4.16
CA SER A 143 -9.23 4.34 -4.78
C SER A 143 -7.85 3.72 -4.99
N ILE A 144 -6.84 4.53 -5.34
CA ILE A 144 -5.45 4.10 -5.43
C ILE A 144 -4.92 3.70 -4.06
N PHE A 145 -5.17 4.49 -3.02
CA PHE A 145 -4.79 4.10 -1.66
C PHE A 145 -5.49 2.83 -1.19
N HIS A 146 -6.78 2.65 -1.47
CA HIS A 146 -7.49 1.39 -1.19
C HIS A 146 -6.81 0.19 -1.86
N SER A 147 -6.43 0.33 -3.13
CA SER A 147 -5.75 -0.72 -3.89
C SER A 147 -4.37 -1.02 -3.33
N LEU A 148 -3.60 0.02 -3.00
CA LEU A 148 -2.29 -0.08 -2.35
C LEU A 148 -2.39 -0.78 -0.99
N PHE A 149 -3.35 -0.38 -0.16
CA PHE A 149 -3.57 -0.99 1.14
C PHE A 149 -4.06 -2.43 1.03
N SER A 150 -4.85 -2.76 0.01
CA SER A 150 -5.19 -4.14 -0.29
C SER A 150 -3.97 -4.97 -0.71
N PHE A 151 -3.03 -4.39 -1.46
CA PHE A 151 -1.77 -5.04 -1.84
C PHE A 151 -0.88 -5.29 -0.61
N MET A 152 -0.77 -4.30 0.28
CA MET A 152 0.06 -4.40 1.48
C MET A 152 -0.59 -5.25 2.58
N SER A 153 -1.90 -5.45 2.56
CA SER A 153 -2.61 -6.18 3.62
C SER A 153 -2.19 -7.65 3.70
N MET A 154 -2.06 -8.15 4.92
CA MET A 154 -1.84 -9.58 5.17
C MET A 154 -3.19 -10.32 5.14
N THR A 155 -3.31 -11.37 4.33
CA THR A 155 -4.52 -12.20 4.25
C THR A 155 -4.65 -13.08 5.50
N LYS A 156 -5.73 -12.87 6.27
CA LYS A 156 -5.94 -13.42 7.62
C LYS A 156 -6.04 -14.95 7.70
N HIS A 157 -6.26 -15.64 6.58
CA HIS A 157 -6.54 -17.08 6.58
C HIS A 157 -5.28 -17.95 6.65
N TRP A 158 -4.14 -17.49 6.12
CA TRP A 158 -2.89 -18.26 6.10
C TRP A 158 -2.27 -18.50 7.48
N TRP A 159 -2.64 -17.69 8.47
CA TRP A 159 -1.99 -17.66 9.79
C TRP A 159 -2.96 -17.89 10.97
N ARG A 160 -4.24 -18.13 10.69
CA ARG A 160 -5.29 -18.35 11.71
C ARG A 160 -5.26 -19.75 12.32
N HIS A 161 -4.65 -20.74 11.66
CA HIS A 161 -4.49 -22.10 12.18
C HIS A 161 -3.02 -22.51 12.21
N GLY A 162 -2.42 -22.40 13.39
CA GLY A 162 -1.09 -22.94 13.64
C GLY A 162 -0.45 -22.25 14.81
N ARG A 163 -0.80 -22.71 16.02
CA ARG A 163 -0.14 -22.41 17.28
C ARG A 163 1.36 -22.18 17.07
N TRP A 164 1.79 -20.95 17.27
CA TRP A 164 3.20 -20.64 17.51
C TRP A 164 3.49 -21.07 18.95
N SER A 165 3.44 -22.37 19.22
CA SER A 165 3.93 -22.90 20.49
C SER A 165 5.41 -23.14 20.33
N LEU A 166 6.21 -22.25 20.92
CA LEU A 166 7.58 -22.53 21.33
C LEU A 166 7.53 -23.81 22.20
N GLY A 167 7.85 -24.94 21.59
CA GLY A 167 7.68 -26.25 22.20
C GLY A 167 7.56 -27.31 21.13
N SER A 168 8.68 -27.99 20.85
CA SER A 168 8.76 -29.09 19.92
C SER A 168 7.77 -30.23 20.23
N LYS A 169 7.40 -30.95 19.16
CA LYS A 169 6.70 -32.26 19.09
C LYS A 169 5.18 -32.20 19.11
N LEU A 170 4.57 -32.22 17.91
CA LEU A 170 3.59 -33.26 17.55
C LEU A 170 3.32 -33.27 16.04
N ILE A 171 3.46 -34.44 15.43
CA ILE A 171 3.11 -34.73 14.04
C ILE A 171 1.58 -34.68 13.90
N ARG A 172 1.05 -33.90 12.96
CA ARG A 172 -0.21 -34.24 12.26
C ARG A 172 -0.06 -33.89 10.78
N LYS A 173 0.06 -34.92 9.94
CA LYS A 173 -0.24 -34.84 8.51
C LYS A 173 -1.73 -34.51 8.38
N GLY A 174 -2.03 -33.37 7.78
CA GLY A 174 -3.36 -32.98 7.27
C GLY A 174 -3.30 -32.84 5.75
N PRO A 175 -4.45 -32.78 5.06
CA PRO A 175 -4.54 -33.09 3.64
C PRO A 175 -3.75 -32.10 2.79
N GLU A 176 -2.87 -32.65 1.96
CA GLU A 176 -2.10 -31.98 0.93
C GLU A 176 -3.06 -31.48 -0.15
N VAL A 177 -3.41 -30.19 -0.09
CA VAL A 177 -4.12 -29.51 -1.17
C VAL A 177 -3.06 -29.05 -2.18
N CYS A 178 -3.25 -29.41 -3.46
CA CYS A 178 -2.31 -29.18 -4.54
C CYS A 178 -1.94 -27.69 -4.70
N GLU A 179 -0.75 -27.30 -4.23
CA GLU A 179 -0.22 -25.91 -4.22
C GLU A 179 0.10 -25.35 -5.62
N ARG A 180 0.11 -26.17 -6.67
CA ARG A 180 0.70 -25.77 -7.98
C ARG A 180 -0.12 -24.78 -8.78
N ASP A 181 -1.46 -24.79 -8.66
CA ASP A 181 -2.32 -23.97 -9.53
C ASP A 181 -2.78 -22.65 -8.89
N GLN A 182 -2.63 -22.48 -7.57
CA GLN A 182 -2.98 -21.24 -6.88
C GLN A 182 -1.90 -20.15 -6.92
N GLN A 183 -0.63 -20.51 -7.16
CA GLN A 183 0.50 -19.57 -7.10
C GLN A 183 0.44 -18.43 -8.15
N ARG A 184 -0.31 -18.60 -9.25
CA ARG A 184 -0.38 -17.63 -10.36
C ARG A 184 -1.36 -16.48 -10.12
N ALA A 185 -2.29 -16.60 -9.18
CA ALA A 185 -3.31 -15.58 -8.90
C ALA A 185 -3.03 -14.73 -7.65
N LEU A 186 -1.94 -15.02 -6.92
CA LEU A 186 -1.60 -14.33 -5.68
C LEU A 186 -0.79 -13.06 -5.95
N GLY A 187 -1.11 -11.99 -5.23
CA GLY A 187 -0.30 -10.77 -5.20
C GLY A 187 1.10 -11.04 -4.65
N GLU A 188 2.06 -10.20 -5.00
CA GLU A 188 3.49 -10.38 -4.65
C GLU A 188 3.73 -10.52 -3.14
N ALA A 189 3.11 -9.65 -2.33
CA ALA A 189 3.19 -9.72 -0.87
C ALA A 189 2.60 -11.02 -0.31
N GLU A 190 1.51 -11.51 -0.89
CA GLU A 190 0.89 -12.76 -0.49
C GLU A 190 1.74 -13.98 -0.87
N ARG A 191 2.44 -13.93 -2.01
CA ARG A 191 3.39 -14.99 -2.39
C ARG A 191 4.54 -15.12 -1.39
N VAL A 192 5.05 -14.00 -0.88
CA VAL A 192 6.07 -14.00 0.19
C VAL A 192 5.49 -14.56 1.47
N ASP A 193 4.29 -14.13 1.87
CA ASP A 193 3.63 -14.65 3.08
C ASP A 193 3.46 -16.18 3.01
N VAL A 194 3.00 -16.72 1.88
CA VAL A 194 2.86 -18.18 1.67
C VAL A 194 4.22 -18.88 1.72
N ALA A 195 5.23 -18.38 1.00
CA ALA A 195 6.56 -19.00 0.96
C ALA A 195 7.22 -19.03 2.35
N LEU A 196 7.11 -17.96 3.12
CA LEU A 196 7.66 -17.88 4.47
C LEU A 196 6.89 -18.79 5.44
N HIS A 197 5.57 -18.95 5.29
CA HIS A 197 4.78 -19.88 6.09
C HIS A 197 5.23 -21.33 5.91
N VAL A 198 5.39 -21.73 4.65
CA VAL A 198 5.84 -23.08 4.27
C VAL A 198 7.24 -23.33 4.81
N LEU A 199 8.17 -22.39 4.58
CA LEU A 199 9.52 -22.47 5.13
C LEU A 199 9.50 -22.62 6.65
N CYS A 200 8.68 -21.85 7.35
CA CYS A 200 8.59 -21.90 8.82
C CYS A 200 8.05 -23.24 9.36
N LYS A 201 7.20 -23.96 8.59
CA LYS A 201 6.70 -25.30 8.95
C LYS A 201 7.69 -26.43 8.61
N GLN A 202 8.48 -26.27 7.55
CA GLN A 202 9.30 -27.33 6.96
C GLN A 202 10.77 -27.32 7.39
N VAL A 203 11.16 -26.45 8.33
CA VAL A 203 12.52 -26.36 8.94
C VAL A 203 13.06 -27.70 9.49
N THR A 204 12.25 -28.76 9.54
CA THR A 204 12.60 -30.08 10.06
C THR A 204 13.04 -31.11 8.99
N SER A 205 12.89 -30.85 7.68
CA SER A 205 13.29 -31.77 6.61
C SER A 205 14.28 -31.13 5.63
N LYS A 206 15.51 -31.66 5.56
CA LYS A 206 16.63 -31.13 4.75
C LYS A 206 16.33 -31.08 3.24
N ASP A 207 15.46 -31.94 2.73
CA ASP A 207 15.14 -31.99 1.30
C ASP A 207 14.09 -30.95 0.90
N ALA A 208 13.11 -30.67 1.77
CA ALA A 208 12.09 -29.64 1.55
C ALA A 208 12.70 -28.22 1.63
N GLU A 209 13.69 -28.02 2.51
CA GLU A 209 14.42 -26.76 2.65
C GLU A 209 15.15 -26.36 1.36
N LYS A 210 15.79 -27.33 0.68
CA LYS A 210 16.51 -27.09 -0.58
C LYS A 210 15.60 -26.64 -1.72
N GLU A 211 14.33 -27.06 -1.74
CA GLU A 211 13.37 -26.70 -2.78
C GLU A 211 12.64 -25.38 -2.49
N MET A 212 12.32 -25.11 -1.22
CA MET A 212 11.52 -23.93 -0.83
C MET A 212 12.35 -22.66 -0.66
N LEU A 213 13.62 -22.79 -0.29
CA LEU A 213 14.51 -21.65 -0.09
C LEU A 213 14.67 -20.79 -1.36
N PRO A 214 14.93 -21.37 -2.56
CA PRO A 214 14.99 -20.59 -3.81
C PRO A 214 13.66 -19.91 -4.15
N LYS A 215 12.52 -20.57 -3.92
CA LYS A 215 11.19 -20.01 -4.20
C LYS A 215 10.90 -18.77 -3.33
N ALA A 216 11.27 -18.83 -2.05
CA ALA A 216 11.13 -17.69 -1.15
C ALA A 216 12.06 -16.54 -1.53
N GLN A 217 13.31 -16.82 -1.94
CA GLN A 217 14.24 -15.80 -2.41
C GLN A 217 13.70 -15.06 -3.65
N ILE A 218 13.19 -15.80 -4.65
CA ILE A 218 12.59 -15.22 -5.85
C ILE A 218 11.37 -14.35 -5.49
N ALA A 219 10.51 -14.82 -4.57
CA ALA A 219 9.34 -14.06 -4.14
C ALA A 219 9.74 -12.77 -3.40
N LEU A 220 10.74 -12.84 -2.51
CA LEU A 220 11.26 -11.68 -1.77
C LEU A 220 11.90 -10.65 -2.71
N GLU A 221 12.64 -11.10 -3.72
CA GLU A 221 13.25 -10.21 -4.72
C GLU A 221 12.19 -9.50 -5.58
N ALA A 222 11.19 -10.24 -6.06
CA ALA A 222 10.08 -9.65 -6.81
C ALA A 222 9.33 -8.61 -5.97
N LEU A 223 9.06 -8.91 -4.69
CA LEU A 223 8.42 -7.99 -3.78
C LEU A 223 9.28 -6.74 -3.51
N GLU A 224 10.59 -6.88 -3.34
CA GLU A 224 11.50 -5.75 -3.12
C GLU A 224 11.50 -4.77 -4.31
N VAL A 225 11.56 -5.29 -5.54
CA VAL A 225 11.49 -4.48 -6.76
C VAL A 225 10.17 -3.71 -6.82
N SER A 226 9.06 -4.36 -6.50
CA SER A 226 7.75 -3.72 -6.52
C SER A 226 7.56 -2.70 -5.40
N LEU A 227 8.07 -2.97 -4.19
CA LEU A 227 8.08 -2.01 -3.09
C LEU A 227 8.88 -0.75 -3.46
N GLN A 228 10.04 -0.89 -4.11
CA GLN A 228 10.83 0.26 -4.57
C GLN A 228 10.04 1.10 -5.58
N ARG A 229 9.40 0.47 -6.56
CA ARG A 229 8.59 1.18 -7.56
C ARG A 229 7.39 1.89 -6.92
N LEU A 230 6.73 1.25 -5.96
CA LEU A 230 5.59 1.82 -5.24
C LEU A 230 6.03 3.02 -4.36
N GLU A 231 7.19 2.93 -3.73
CA GLU A 231 7.82 4.05 -2.99
C GLU A 231 8.04 5.26 -3.91
N ASP A 232 8.64 5.04 -5.10
CA ASP A 232 8.87 6.09 -6.09
C ASP A 232 7.55 6.71 -6.60
N GLY A 233 6.54 5.86 -6.83
CA GLY A 233 5.20 6.28 -7.24
C GLY A 233 4.51 7.16 -6.18
N LEU A 234 4.60 6.77 -4.91
CA LEU A 234 4.06 7.54 -3.78
C LEU A 234 4.80 8.87 -3.59
N GLU A 235 6.13 8.88 -3.71
CA GLU A 235 6.92 10.12 -3.65
C GLU A 235 6.49 11.10 -4.74
N SER A 236 6.25 10.61 -5.96
CA SER A 236 5.70 11.42 -7.05
C SER A 236 4.31 11.96 -6.70
N MET A 237 3.38 11.11 -6.27
CA MET A 237 2.04 11.54 -5.87
C MET A 237 2.07 12.58 -4.74
N PHE A 238 2.90 12.37 -3.72
CA PHE A 238 3.05 13.28 -2.59
C PHE A 238 3.45 14.69 -3.04
N LYS A 239 4.42 14.80 -3.97
CA LYS A 239 4.81 16.09 -4.57
C LYS A 239 3.66 16.78 -5.28
N HIS A 240 2.85 16.02 -6.01
CA HIS A 240 1.70 16.56 -6.74
C HIS A 240 0.57 16.99 -5.78
N LEU A 241 0.35 16.29 -4.67
CA LEU A 241 -0.58 16.70 -3.62
C LEU A 241 -0.14 18.02 -2.98
N ILE A 242 1.15 18.17 -2.64
CA ILE A 242 1.70 19.42 -2.11
C ILE A 242 1.50 20.57 -3.11
N ARG A 243 1.86 20.38 -4.37
CA ARG A 243 1.71 21.42 -5.41
C ARG A 243 0.25 21.84 -5.56
N THR A 244 -0.66 20.88 -5.59
CA THR A 244 -2.11 21.14 -5.70
C THR A 244 -2.62 21.91 -4.49
N ARG A 245 -2.18 21.56 -3.28
CA ARG A 245 -2.50 22.31 -2.06
C ARG A 245 -2.01 23.77 -2.13
N VAL A 246 -0.79 24.00 -2.61
CA VAL A 246 -0.24 25.35 -2.80
C VAL A 246 -1.04 26.14 -3.83
N SER A 247 -1.39 25.53 -4.96
CA SER A 247 -2.24 26.13 -6.00
C SER A 247 -3.62 26.53 -5.45
N LEU A 248 -4.24 25.66 -4.63
CA LEU A 248 -5.51 25.96 -3.95
C LEU A 248 -5.39 27.13 -2.97
N LEU A 249 -4.32 27.16 -2.15
CA LEU A 249 -4.07 28.29 -1.23
C LEU A 249 -3.89 29.60 -1.99
N ASN A 250 -3.13 29.59 -3.10
CA ASN A 250 -2.90 30.78 -3.92
C ASN A 250 -4.19 31.31 -4.56
N SER A 251 -5.17 30.43 -4.84
CA SER A 251 -6.47 30.84 -5.37
C SER A 251 -7.36 31.58 -4.35
N LEU A 252 -7.03 31.51 -3.06
CA LEU A 252 -7.70 32.25 -1.99
C LEU A 252 -7.07 33.63 -1.70
N THR A 253 -5.82 33.84 -2.13
CA THR A 253 -5.03 35.02 -1.79
C THR A 253 -4.84 36.01 -2.94
N CYS A 254 -5.11 35.58 -4.19
CA CYS A 254 -5.16 36.45 -5.37
C CYS A 254 -6.58 36.99 -5.58
#